data_AF-A0AAE0DYL4-F1
#
_entry.id   AF-A0AAE0DYL4-F1
#
_cell.length_a   1.000
_cell.length_b   1.000
_cell.length_c   1.000
_cell.angle_alpha   90.00
_cell.angle_beta   90.00
_cell.angle_gamma   90.00
#
_symmetry.space_group_name_H-M   'P 1'
#
loop_
_entity.id
_entity.type
_entity.pdbx_description
1 polymer ?
#
loop_
_entity_poly.entity_id
_entity_poly.type
_entity_poly.pdbx_seq_one_letter_code
_entity_poly.pdbx_strand_id
1 'polypeptide(L)'
;MPNMNARYMEDTRRFCQQKNNNTVEHYYHVNIFNVVIDFHLMELNSLFTGQTMELRTLSSTLDPVDGFKSSKIDDICNLAQKFYPQDFTRTELDTLRRQLEHYEHAVVHCAEFQNIASLFELCRVLVESRRSEQFFLIDRLIRLVLTLPVSTATT
;
A
#
# COMPACT_ATOMS: atom_id res chain seq x y z
N MET A 1 41.36 -11.54 4.73
CA MET A 1 40.54 -10.32 4.86
C MET A 1 41.12 -9.24 3.95
N PRO A 2 40.30 -8.39 3.30
CA PRO A 2 40.78 -7.26 2.51
C PRO A 2 41.57 -6.27 3.38
N ASN A 3 42.60 -5.62 2.82
CA ASN A 3 43.35 -4.58 3.53
C ASN A 3 42.61 -3.23 3.40
N MET A 4 41.89 -2.85 4.46
CA MET A 4 41.04 -1.64 4.47
C MET A 4 41.83 -0.32 4.43
N ASN A 5 43.09 -0.35 4.87
CA ASN A 5 44.02 0.78 4.82
C ASN A 5 44.75 0.91 3.48
N ALA A 6 44.55 -0.04 2.56
CA ALA A 6 45.08 0.08 1.21
C ALA A 6 44.39 1.22 0.46
N ARG A 7 45.07 1.81 -0.52
CA ARG A 7 44.45 2.78 -1.42
C ARG A 7 43.50 2.05 -2.36
N TYR A 8 42.32 2.60 -2.56
CA TYR A 8 41.44 2.17 -3.62
C TYR A 8 42.04 2.58 -4.98
N MET A 9 42.24 1.63 -5.89
CA MET A 9 42.68 1.89 -7.26
C MET A 9 41.60 1.39 -8.21
N GLU A 10 40.96 2.31 -8.92
CA GLU A 10 39.99 1.99 -9.96
C GLU A 10 40.76 1.65 -11.25
N ASP A 11 40.47 0.50 -11.86
CA ASP A 11 41.25 -0.09 -12.97
C ASP A 11 41.04 0.62 -14.32
N THR A 12 40.87 1.94 -14.30
CA THR A 12 40.74 2.78 -15.50
C THR A 12 42.03 3.53 -15.74
N ARG A 13 42.80 3.05 -16.71
CA ARG A 13 44.03 3.70 -17.19
C ARG A 13 43.71 5.13 -17.64
N ARG A 14 44.33 6.09 -16.95
CA ARG A 14 44.50 7.53 -17.24
C ARG A 14 43.59 8.46 -16.42
N PHE A 15 44.08 8.89 -15.26
CA PHE A 15 44.01 10.29 -14.84
C PHE A 15 45.14 10.54 -13.82
N CYS A 16 46.20 11.23 -14.27
CA CYS A 16 47.21 11.75 -13.37
C CYS A 16 46.61 12.92 -12.58
N GLN A 17 46.86 12.92 -11.27
CA GLN A 17 46.68 14.02 -10.32
C GLN A 17 45.23 14.39 -9.92
N GLN A 18 44.61 13.53 -9.12
CA GLN A 18 43.87 14.02 -7.95
C GLN A 18 44.30 13.22 -6.72
N LYS A 19 44.98 13.92 -5.81
CA LYS A 19 45.58 13.39 -4.58
C LYS A 19 44.48 13.14 -3.54
N ASN A 20 43.57 12.23 -3.81
CA ASN A 20 42.59 11.78 -2.83
C ASN A 20 43.06 10.42 -2.31
N ASN A 21 43.62 10.41 -1.08
CA ASN A 21 43.98 9.21 -0.34
C ASN A 21 42.70 8.49 0.12
N ASN A 22 41.84 8.09 -0.81
CA ASN A 22 40.62 7.36 -0.46
C ASN A 22 41.05 5.91 -0.20
N THR A 23 41.14 5.55 1.08
CA THR A 23 41.32 4.18 1.52
C THR A 23 40.16 3.33 1.03
N VAL A 24 40.40 2.03 0.85
CA VAL A 24 39.35 1.06 0.53
C VAL A 24 38.18 1.19 1.52
N GLU A 25 38.48 1.45 2.79
CA GLU A 25 37.47 1.80 3.81
C GLU A 25 36.55 2.95 3.41
N HIS A 26 37.12 4.09 2.98
CA HIS A 26 36.34 5.27 2.59
C HIS A 26 35.47 5.01 1.36
N TYR A 27 35.96 4.23 0.39
CA TYR A 27 35.17 3.84 -0.77
C TYR A 27 33.96 2.97 -0.39
N TYR A 28 34.14 1.99 0.49
CA TYR A 28 33.04 1.14 0.96
C TYR A 28 32.05 1.90 1.87
N HIS A 29 32.57 2.67 2.84
CA HIS A 29 31.73 3.35 3.83
C HIS A 29 31.05 4.61 3.32
N VAL A 30 31.65 5.32 2.37
CA VAL A 30 31.08 6.57 1.86
C VAL A 30 30.42 6.33 0.52
N ASN A 31 31.11 5.76 -0.47
CA ASN A 31 30.52 5.66 -1.80
C ASN A 31 29.49 4.52 -1.90
N ILE A 32 29.84 3.30 -1.50
CA ILE A 32 28.89 2.18 -1.59
C ILE A 32 27.73 2.37 -0.63
N PHE A 33 28.00 2.74 0.63
CA PHE A 33 26.94 2.95 1.60
C PHE A 33 26.00 4.11 1.23
N ASN A 34 26.52 5.24 0.73
CA ASN A 34 25.65 6.34 0.28
C ASN A 34 24.86 5.94 -0.97
N VAL A 35 25.43 5.19 -1.92
CA VAL A 35 24.68 4.67 -3.07
C VAL A 35 23.53 3.76 -2.61
N VAL A 36 23.77 2.91 -1.60
CA VAL A 36 22.73 2.07 -1.01
C VAL A 36 21.67 2.90 -0.28
N ILE A 37 22.07 3.93 0.47
CA ILE A 37 21.14 4.86 1.12
C ILE A 37 20.30 5.61 0.08
N ASP A 38 20.93 6.18 -0.94
CA ASP A 38 20.26 6.93 -2.00
C ASP A 38 19.30 6.03 -2.78
N PHE A 39 19.69 4.77 -3.04
CA PHE A 39 18.82 3.76 -3.63
C PHE A 39 17.59 3.49 -2.77
N HIS A 40 17.78 3.25 -1.46
CA HIS A 40 16.66 3.03 -0.55
C HIS A 40 15.80 4.27 -0.35
N LEU A 41 16.37 5.47 -0.33
CA LEU A 41 15.62 6.73 -0.26
C LEU A 41 14.83 6.97 -1.55
N MET A 42 15.39 6.61 -2.71
CA MET A 42 14.69 6.68 -3.99
C MET A 42 13.56 5.66 -4.05
N GLU A 43 13.79 4.43 -3.59
CA GLU A 43 12.78 3.38 -3.49
C GLU A 43 11.66 3.79 -2.53
N LEU A 44 12.00 4.29 -1.33
CA LEU A 44 11.04 4.85 -0.39
C LEU A 44 10.28 6.03 -0.98
N ASN A 45 10.95 6.99 -1.62
CA ASN A 45 10.26 8.12 -2.26
C ASN A 45 9.35 7.68 -3.42
N SER A 46 9.72 6.65 -4.17
CA SER A 46 8.87 6.05 -5.20
C SER A 46 7.65 5.34 -4.59
N LEU A 47 7.80 4.78 -3.40
CA LEU A 47 6.73 4.19 -2.62
C LEU A 47 5.88 5.24 -1.90
N PHE A 48 6.41 6.43 -1.60
CA PHE A 48 5.68 7.58 -1.03
C PHE A 48 5.31 8.61 -2.09
N THR A 49 4.99 8.16 -3.30
CA THR A 49 4.34 9.03 -4.28
C THR A 49 2.98 9.50 -3.75
N GLY A 50 2.49 10.64 -4.26
CA GLY A 50 1.17 11.16 -3.89
C GLY A 50 0.06 10.12 -4.04
N GLN A 51 0.19 9.21 -5.01
CA GLN A 51 -0.75 8.11 -5.22
C GLN A 51 -0.72 7.06 -4.11
N THR A 52 0.45 6.65 -3.61
CA THR A 52 0.51 5.70 -2.49
C THR A 52 0.02 6.32 -1.18
N MET A 53 0.30 7.61 -0.97
CA MET A 53 -0.23 8.34 0.19
C MET A 53 -1.77 8.45 0.11
N GLU A 54 -2.31 8.75 -1.07
CA GLU A 54 -3.74 8.79 -1.31
C GLU A 54 -4.38 7.40 -1.13
N LEU A 55 -3.80 6.34 -1.69
CA LEU A 55 -4.23 4.95 -1.48
C LEU A 55 -4.29 4.64 0.00
N ARG A 56 -3.23 4.93 0.76
CA ARG A 56 -3.16 4.63 2.19
C ARG A 56 -4.24 5.38 2.96
N THR A 57 -4.48 6.63 2.59
CA THR A 57 -5.51 7.48 3.18
C THR A 57 -6.90 6.90 2.90
N LEU A 58 -7.21 6.61 1.63
CA LEU A 58 -8.50 6.02 1.25
C LEU A 58 -8.68 4.59 1.79
N SER A 59 -7.61 3.80 1.90
CA SER A 59 -7.67 2.45 2.49
C SER A 59 -7.98 2.52 3.99
N SER A 60 -7.57 3.58 4.68
CA SER A 60 -7.91 3.78 6.10
C SER A 60 -9.40 4.11 6.33
N THR A 61 -10.13 4.54 5.30
CA THR A 61 -11.58 4.76 5.40
C THR A 61 -12.36 3.45 5.34
N LEU A 62 -11.76 2.38 4.81
CA LEU A 62 -12.26 1.01 4.83
C LEU A 62 -12.03 0.35 6.21
N ASP A 63 -12.50 1.02 7.27
CA ASP A 63 -12.43 0.53 8.65
C ASP A 63 -13.80 0.03 9.10
N PRO A 64 -13.95 -1.28 9.41
CA PRO A 64 -15.22 -1.86 9.81
C PRO A 64 -15.65 -1.44 11.22
N VAL A 65 -14.74 -0.94 12.07
CA VAL A 65 -15.05 -0.50 13.45
C VAL A 65 -16.06 0.66 13.43
N ASP A 66 -15.91 1.55 12.44
CA ASP A 66 -16.82 2.67 12.26
C ASP A 66 -18.11 2.29 11.51
N GLY A 67 -18.26 1.05 11.05
CA GLY A 67 -19.45 0.60 10.33
C GLY A 67 -19.67 1.26 8.97
N PHE A 68 -18.59 1.74 8.32
CA PHE A 68 -18.63 2.47 7.05
C PHE A 68 -19.56 3.70 7.06
N LYS A 69 -19.42 4.56 8.08
CA LYS A 69 -20.14 5.84 8.18
C LYS A 69 -20.29 6.54 6.82
N SER A 70 -21.47 7.08 6.56
CA SER A 70 -21.81 7.84 5.35
C SER A 70 -20.75 8.85 4.90
N SER A 71 -20.06 9.51 5.84
CA SER A 71 -18.97 10.46 5.55
C SER A 71 -17.74 9.83 4.87
N LYS A 72 -17.57 8.52 4.96
CA LYS A 72 -16.44 7.75 4.40
C LYS A 72 -16.83 6.98 3.13
N ILE A 73 -18.11 6.84 2.82
CA ILE A 73 -18.60 6.02 1.70
C ILE A 73 -18.06 6.53 0.36
N ASP A 74 -18.03 7.85 0.16
CA ASP A 74 -17.47 8.43 -1.07
C ASP A 74 -15.97 8.16 -1.20
N ASP A 75 -15.22 8.21 -0.09
CA ASP A 75 -13.80 7.86 -0.07
C ASP A 75 -13.57 6.38 -0.39
N ILE A 76 -14.40 5.48 0.13
CA ILE A 76 -14.34 4.04 -0.19
C ILE A 76 -14.67 3.80 -1.67
N CYS A 77 -15.66 4.49 -2.22
CA CYS A 77 -15.96 4.41 -3.66
C CYS A 77 -14.80 4.96 -4.51
N ASN A 78 -14.16 6.04 -4.06
CA ASN A 78 -12.99 6.62 -4.71
C ASN A 78 -11.79 5.66 -4.66
N LEU A 79 -11.60 4.90 -3.57
CA LEU A 79 -10.59 3.85 -3.47
C LEU A 79 -10.77 2.83 -4.60
N ALA A 80 -11.97 2.27 -4.72
CA ALA A 80 -12.33 1.29 -5.74
C ALA A 80 -12.12 1.87 -7.17
N GLN A 81 -12.61 3.09 -7.40
CA GLN A 81 -12.53 3.72 -8.71
C GLN A 81 -11.10 4.06 -9.15
N LYS A 82 -10.28 4.61 -8.24
CA LYS A 82 -8.94 5.10 -8.58
C LYS A 82 -7.89 3.99 -8.62
N PHE A 83 -7.96 3.05 -7.68
CA PHE A 83 -6.90 2.05 -7.50
C PHE A 83 -7.26 0.66 -8.04
N TYR A 84 -8.55 0.39 -8.27
CA TYR A 84 -9.02 -0.87 -8.83
C TYR A 84 -9.95 -0.70 -10.05
N PRO A 85 -9.57 0.12 -11.06
CA PRO A 85 -10.45 0.44 -12.18
C PRO A 85 -10.76 -0.76 -13.10
N GLN A 86 -9.92 -1.81 -13.06
CA GLN A 86 -10.16 -3.05 -13.82
C GLN A 86 -11.09 -4.01 -13.08
N ASP A 87 -11.28 -3.81 -11.78
CA ASP A 87 -12.11 -4.66 -10.94
C ASP A 87 -13.53 -4.13 -10.74
N PHE A 88 -13.75 -2.83 -10.93
CA PHE A 88 -15.05 -2.21 -10.73
C PHE A 88 -15.57 -1.50 -11.97
N THR A 89 -16.71 -1.96 -12.47
CA THR A 89 -17.50 -1.21 -13.45
C THR A 89 -18.22 -0.02 -12.78
N ARG A 90 -18.65 0.96 -13.58
CA ARG A 90 -19.41 2.12 -13.07
C ARG A 90 -20.69 1.69 -12.33
N THR A 91 -21.40 0.71 -12.87
CA THR A 91 -22.61 0.14 -12.26
C THR A 91 -22.32 -0.61 -10.96
N GLU A 92 -21.16 -1.26 -10.86
CA GLU A 92 -20.74 -1.89 -9.61
C GLU A 92 -20.35 -0.85 -8.57
N LEU A 93 -19.75 0.30 -8.93
CA LEU A 93 -19.49 1.38 -7.98
C LEU A 93 -20.79 1.94 -7.36
N ASP A 94 -21.84 2.13 -8.16
CA ASP A 94 -23.16 2.54 -7.64
C ASP A 94 -23.79 1.46 -6.75
N THR A 95 -23.50 0.19 -7.03
CA THR A 95 -23.97 -0.94 -6.21
C THR A 95 -23.16 -1.07 -4.93
N LEU A 96 -21.86 -0.81 -4.97
CA LEU A 96 -20.96 -0.75 -3.82
C LEU A 96 -21.42 0.35 -2.85
N ARG A 97 -21.72 1.55 -3.35
CA ARG A 97 -22.27 2.64 -2.53
C ARG A 97 -23.54 2.19 -1.79
N ARG A 98 -24.50 1.60 -2.51
CA ARG A 98 -25.74 1.08 -1.91
C ARG A 98 -25.50 -0.04 -0.89
N GLN A 99 -24.52 -0.92 -1.13
CA GLN A 99 -24.14 -1.95 -0.17
C GLN A 99 -23.55 -1.35 1.10
N LEU A 100 -22.71 -0.31 0.99
CA LEU A 100 -22.12 0.39 2.14
C LEU A 100 -23.19 1.12 2.96
N GLU A 101 -24.09 1.86 2.32
CA GLU A 101 -25.24 2.51 2.98
C GLU A 101 -26.13 1.48 3.69
N HIS A 102 -26.41 0.36 3.03
CA HIS A 102 -27.19 -0.71 3.65
C HIS A 102 -26.47 -1.35 4.83
N TYR A 103 -25.14 -1.50 4.74
CA TYR A 103 -24.33 -2.01 5.84
C TYR A 103 -24.41 -1.07 7.06
N GLU A 104 -24.19 0.23 6.86
CA GLU A 104 -24.26 1.26 7.89
C GLU A 104 -25.61 1.21 8.64
N HIS A 105 -26.72 1.12 7.90
CA HIS A 105 -28.07 1.20 8.49
C HIS A 105 -28.60 -0.11 9.07
N ALA A 106 -28.34 -1.24 8.43
CA ALA A 106 -29.01 -2.51 8.75
C ALA A 106 -28.09 -3.54 9.41
N VAL A 107 -26.78 -3.47 9.17
CA VAL A 107 -25.85 -4.52 9.57
C VAL A 107 -25.13 -4.17 10.87
N VAL A 108 -24.79 -2.90 11.09
CA VAL A 108 -24.10 -2.43 12.31
C VAL A 108 -24.89 -2.75 13.60
N HIS A 109 -26.21 -2.90 13.50
CA HIS A 109 -27.07 -3.25 14.64
C HIS A 109 -27.32 -4.77 14.82
N CYS A 110 -26.82 -5.60 13.91
CA CYS A 110 -26.94 -7.05 14.03
C CYS A 110 -25.93 -7.59 15.05
N ALA A 111 -26.33 -8.58 15.85
CA ALA A 111 -25.47 -9.18 16.89
C ALA A 111 -24.18 -9.80 16.31
N GLU A 112 -24.28 -10.38 15.11
CA GLU A 112 -23.19 -11.04 14.39
C GLU A 112 -22.06 -10.07 14.00
N PHE A 113 -22.40 -8.79 13.83
CA PHE A 113 -21.49 -7.74 13.36
C PHE A 113 -21.05 -6.78 14.49
N GLN A 114 -21.36 -7.13 15.75
CA GLN A 114 -20.87 -6.39 16.90
C GLN A 114 -19.36 -6.65 17.09
N ASN A 115 -18.61 -5.58 17.38
CA ASN A 115 -17.19 -5.64 17.73
C ASN A 115 -16.26 -6.20 16.64
N ILE A 116 -16.57 -5.99 15.36
CA ILE A 116 -15.64 -6.32 14.27
C ILE A 116 -14.43 -5.38 14.36
N ALA A 117 -13.24 -5.93 14.63
CA ALA A 117 -12.03 -5.14 14.84
C ALA A 117 -11.12 -5.10 13.61
N SER A 118 -11.39 -5.92 12.59
CA SER A 118 -10.54 -6.00 11.40
C SER A 118 -11.32 -6.38 10.15
N LEU A 119 -10.75 -6.03 9.00
CA LEU A 119 -11.26 -6.41 7.68
C LEU A 119 -11.32 -7.92 7.46
N PHE A 120 -10.34 -8.65 7.99
CA PHE A 120 -10.34 -10.11 7.94
C PHE A 120 -11.52 -10.70 8.70
N GLU A 121 -11.81 -10.20 9.90
CA GLU A 121 -12.98 -10.62 10.68
C GLU A 121 -14.28 -10.28 9.97
N LEU A 122 -14.38 -9.10 9.35
CA LEU A 122 -15.54 -8.74 8.55
C LEU A 122 -15.82 -9.76 7.44
N CYS A 123 -14.80 -10.09 6.63
CA CYS A 123 -14.93 -11.11 5.60
C CYS A 123 -15.36 -12.47 6.17
N ARG A 124 -14.81 -12.87 7.31
CA ARG A 124 -15.18 -14.13 7.98
C ARG A 124 -16.66 -14.12 8.39
N VAL A 125 -17.10 -13.07 9.08
CA VAL A 125 -18.49 -12.92 9.56
C VAL A 125 -19.47 -12.88 8.39
N LEU A 126 -19.15 -12.17 7.29
CA LEU A 126 -20.00 -12.13 6.09
C LEU A 126 -20.26 -13.53 5.49
N VAL A 127 -19.25 -14.39 5.49
CA VAL A 127 -19.38 -15.78 5.02
C VAL A 127 -20.19 -16.62 6.01
N GLU A 128 -19.88 -16.53 7.31
CA GLU A 128 -20.58 -17.26 8.37
C GLU A 128 -22.06 -16.89 8.45
N SER A 129 -22.39 -15.61 8.31
CA SER A 129 -23.76 -15.09 8.34
C SER A 129 -24.50 -15.29 7.01
N ARG A 130 -23.90 -15.94 6.01
CA ARG A 130 -24.43 -16.11 4.63
C ARG A 130 -24.82 -14.80 3.94
N ARG A 131 -24.18 -13.68 4.31
CA ARG A 131 -24.41 -12.35 3.68
C ARG A 131 -23.31 -11.97 2.69
N SER A 132 -22.37 -12.86 2.43
CA SER A 132 -21.31 -12.68 1.42
C SER A 132 -21.88 -12.37 0.03
N GLU A 133 -23.03 -12.96 -0.33
CA GLU A 133 -23.71 -12.66 -1.60
C GLU A 133 -24.37 -11.27 -1.61
N GLN A 134 -24.80 -10.79 -0.44
CA GLN A 134 -25.43 -9.48 -0.31
C GLN A 134 -24.41 -8.34 -0.34
N PHE A 135 -23.23 -8.58 0.24
CA PHE A 135 -22.13 -7.60 0.36
C PHE A 135 -20.90 -8.00 -0.46
N PHE A 136 -21.11 -8.65 -1.60
CA PHE A 136 -20.04 -9.21 -2.42
C PHE A 136 -19.05 -8.17 -2.94
N LEU A 137 -19.46 -6.91 -3.13
CA LEU A 137 -18.56 -5.84 -3.58
C LEU A 137 -17.72 -5.29 -2.44
N ILE A 138 -18.28 -5.24 -1.22
CA ILE A 138 -17.51 -4.92 -0.02
C ILE A 138 -16.45 -6.01 0.22
N ASP A 139 -16.85 -7.29 0.19
CA ASP A 139 -15.92 -8.41 0.34
C ASP A 139 -14.82 -8.40 -0.74
N ARG A 140 -15.19 -8.14 -2.00
CA ARG A 140 -14.23 -8.01 -3.11
C ARG A 140 -13.23 -6.88 -2.87
N LEU A 141 -13.71 -5.67 -2.50
CA LEU A 141 -12.83 -4.53 -2.25
C LEU A 141 -11.85 -4.83 -1.11
N ILE A 142 -12.34 -5.43 -0.03
CA ILE A 142 -11.51 -5.83 1.10
C ILE A 142 -10.43 -6.81 0.66
N ARG A 143 -10.78 -7.84 -0.12
CA ARG A 143 -9.80 -8.79 -0.65
C ARG A 143 -8.75 -8.09 -1.50
N LEU A 144 -9.14 -7.19 -2.40
CA LEU A 144 -8.20 -6.45 -3.24
C LEU A 144 -7.22 -5.61 -2.40
N VAL A 145 -7.69 -4.94 -1.35
CA VAL A 145 -6.84 -4.16 -0.43
C VAL A 145 -5.90 -5.07 0.38
N LEU A 146 -6.35 -6.27 0.76
CA LEU A 146 -5.56 -7.19 1.57
C LEU A 146 -4.57 -8.05 0.75
N THR A 147 -4.86 -8.35 -0.51
CA THR A 147 -4.08 -9.32 -1.31
C THR A 147 -3.26 -8.69 -2.43
N LEU A 148 -3.67 -7.54 -2.96
CA LEU A 148 -2.90 -6.84 -3.98
C LEU A 148 -2.03 -5.79 -3.29
N PRO A 149 -0.71 -6.01 -3.14
CA PRO A 149 0.18 -4.87 -2.95
C PRO A 149 -0.08 -3.94 -4.13
N VAL A 150 -0.31 -2.66 -3.88
CA VAL A 150 -0.35 -1.66 -4.95
C VAL A 150 1.06 -1.46 -5.45
N SER A 151 1.56 -2.49 -6.15
CA SER A 151 2.73 -2.40 -7.01
C SER A 151 2.21 -1.95 -8.36
N THR A 152 1.89 -0.66 -8.47
CA THR A 152 1.90 0.01 -9.77
C THR A 152 3.36 0.22 -10.17
N ALA A 153 4.05 -0.86 -10.52
CA ALA A 153 5.27 -0.78 -11.31
C ALA A 153 4.83 -0.53 -12.76
N THR A 154 4.67 0.74 -13.13
CA THR A 154 4.61 1.14 -14.53
C THR A 154 6.03 1.49 -14.95
N THR A 155 6.65 0.59 -15.72
CA THR A 155 7.97 0.77 -16.34
C THR A 155 7.92 1.80 -17.46
#